data_AF-A0A3P7L9K0-F1
#
_entry.id   AF-A0A3P7L9K0-F1
#
_cell.length_a   1.000
_cell.length_b   1.000
_cell.length_c   1.000
_cell.angle_alpha   90.00
_cell.angle_beta   90.00
_cell.angle_gamma   90.00
#
_symmetry.space_group_name_H-M   'P 1'
#
loop_
_entity.id
_entity.type
_entity.pdbx_description
1 polymer ?
#
loop_
_entity_poly.entity_id
_entity_poly.type
_entity_poly.pdbx_seq_one_letter_code
_entity_poly.pdbx_strand_id
1 'polypeptide(L)'
;MLLLHDQASANTESCCRKRGVSEVCSRALCRLTSPPGDKEIYTVFEPPTRCDHFLPQIAECIVDGRDSTACCQTNAVQDDESSCLDLCRGSPNGVNHWIRYQSCLSLNLASMYTCILSSHSSTPTPPQLMKIIPKTSTSVELHWSAPAKHPELVHIYKVHLAEISGPRQKSYNDEEVIHSTKQHSISLTNLRPDRSYSVYVVAHASDLSRKSTPSDVLRFSTSLSENDGVSYTSTLYLPREAKKATLACHLRMGIGAKMHMVWEKKQLSTYRRVDGPRFNITTYTSEDRPLILVSSLDIRELDSSDFGTYRCHVSGNRNDFGEVHLVAHSHAIGDPPLNPPETLLECCSRAVYRAHCHSVCHAGSTRTRGLRPGEFLPRNRCLDEFQSLLRCTLSEMNSAGCCIRKNIPYHCLGMCDSNFELTTLSGYKCLEYQNEVYHVYHRKRRGPWKSMSVAKTAARVKNADEIIVLAVNAYGSGSANRIAFEDNEWIGNYD
;
A
#
# COMPACT_ATOMS: atom_id res chain seq x y z
N MET A 1 29.94 -33.77 2.35
CA MET A 1 28.53 -33.67 2.78
C MET A 1 28.44 -33.16 4.22
N LEU A 2 29.08 -33.81 5.21
CA LEU A 2 29.10 -33.36 6.62
C LEU A 2 29.56 -31.90 6.80
N LEU A 3 30.68 -31.49 6.20
CA LEU A 3 31.17 -30.10 6.26
C LEU A 3 30.16 -29.06 5.69
N LEU A 4 29.37 -29.43 4.68
CA LEU A 4 28.35 -28.54 4.10
C LEU A 4 27.12 -28.44 5.01
N HIS A 5 26.75 -29.52 5.70
CA HIS A 5 25.67 -29.51 6.69
C HIS A 5 26.04 -28.69 7.92
N ASP A 6 27.28 -28.79 8.40
CA ASP A 6 27.77 -27.98 9.53
C ASP A 6 27.78 -26.48 9.17
N GLN A 7 28.20 -26.14 7.95
CA GLN A 7 28.16 -24.76 7.47
C GLN A 7 26.73 -24.23 7.32
N ALA A 8 25.80 -25.05 6.80
CA ALA A 8 24.39 -24.69 6.71
C ALA A 8 23.80 -24.44 8.11
N SER A 9 24.06 -25.33 9.06
CA SER A 9 23.60 -25.22 10.45
C SER A 9 24.14 -23.96 11.14
N ALA A 10 25.43 -23.65 10.95
CA ALA A 10 26.04 -22.43 11.50
C ALA A 10 25.43 -21.14 10.89
N ASN A 11 25.11 -21.16 9.59
CA ASN A 11 24.43 -20.05 8.92
C ASN A 11 23.00 -19.87 9.46
N THR A 12 22.27 -20.96 9.69
CA THR A 12 20.92 -20.95 10.29
C THR A 12 20.94 -20.38 11.71
N GLU A 13 21.87 -20.82 12.55
CA GLU A 13 22.03 -20.29 13.92
C GLU A 13 22.37 -18.78 13.91
N SER A 14 23.23 -18.35 12.99
CA SER A 14 23.56 -16.93 12.78
C SER A 14 22.34 -16.11 12.33
N CYS A 15 21.52 -16.66 11.43
CA CYS A 15 20.26 -16.04 11.00
C CYS A 15 19.31 -15.83 12.18
N CYS A 16 19.10 -16.86 13.00
CA CYS A 16 18.21 -16.79 14.16
C CYS A 16 18.65 -15.70 15.15
N ARG A 17 19.94 -15.67 15.51
CA ARG A 17 20.48 -14.64 16.41
C ARG A 17 20.28 -13.22 15.86
N LYS A 18 20.55 -13.00 14.56
CA LYS A 18 20.37 -11.70 13.90
C LYS A 18 18.91 -11.24 13.87
N ARG A 19 17.96 -12.18 13.89
CA ARG A 19 16.52 -11.90 13.92
C ARG A 19 15.91 -11.84 15.32
N GLY A 20 16.75 -11.77 16.35
CA GLY A 20 16.32 -11.56 17.74
C GLY A 20 15.80 -12.82 18.43
N VAL A 21 16.05 -14.01 17.87
CA VAL A 21 15.79 -15.27 18.57
C VAL A 21 16.74 -15.38 19.75
N SER A 22 16.21 -15.70 20.94
CA SER A 22 17.02 -15.82 22.15
C SER A 22 18.13 -16.85 21.98
N GLU A 23 19.24 -16.69 22.69
CA GLU A 23 20.37 -17.63 22.60
C GLU A 23 19.95 -19.07 22.94
N VAL A 24 19.03 -19.24 23.89
CA VAL A 24 18.52 -20.56 24.29
C VAL A 24 17.71 -21.18 23.15
N CYS A 25 16.78 -20.42 22.56
CA CYS A 25 15.95 -20.92 21.45
C CYS A 25 16.75 -21.14 20.16
N SER A 26 17.75 -20.30 19.89
CA SER A 26 18.63 -20.45 18.74
C SER A 26 19.46 -21.73 18.85
N ARG A 27 19.97 -22.07 20.04
CA ARG A 27 20.69 -23.33 20.25
C ARG A 27 19.78 -24.54 20.13
N ALA A 28 18.56 -24.45 20.65
CA ALA A 28 17.61 -25.55 20.65
C ALA A 28 17.05 -25.83 19.24
N LEU A 29 16.64 -24.81 18.48
CA LEU A 29 15.83 -25.00 17.27
C LEU A 29 16.50 -24.52 15.97
N CYS A 30 17.64 -23.82 16.03
CA CYS A 30 18.34 -23.35 14.82
C CYS A 30 19.59 -24.17 14.50
N ARG A 31 19.93 -25.17 15.33
CA ARG A 31 21.02 -26.11 15.07
C ARG A 31 20.51 -27.38 14.43
N LEU A 32 20.37 -27.32 13.10
CA LEU A 32 19.82 -28.42 12.31
C LEU A 32 20.56 -29.77 12.47
N THR A 33 21.85 -29.77 12.78
CA THR A 33 22.64 -30.99 12.99
C THR A 33 22.48 -31.60 14.38
N SER A 34 21.78 -30.92 15.29
CA SER A 34 21.52 -31.37 16.66
C SER A 34 20.08 -31.00 17.07
N PRO A 35 19.06 -31.61 16.43
CA PRO A 35 17.66 -31.39 16.81
C PRO A 35 17.41 -31.79 18.28
N PRO A 36 16.50 -31.11 18.98
CA PRO A 36 16.03 -31.55 20.29
C PRO A 36 15.48 -32.98 20.23
N GLY A 37 15.73 -33.76 21.27
CA GLY A 37 15.13 -35.08 21.40
C GLY A 37 13.63 -35.02 21.73
N ASP A 38 12.94 -36.16 21.60
CA ASP A 38 11.48 -36.29 21.73
C ASP A 38 10.92 -35.74 23.05
N LYS A 39 11.69 -35.79 24.15
CA LYS A 39 11.29 -35.25 25.45
C LYS A 39 11.65 -33.78 25.63
N GLU A 40 12.77 -33.36 25.03
CA GLU A 40 13.29 -31.99 25.12
C GLU A 40 12.36 -31.02 24.40
N ILE A 41 11.76 -31.44 23.28
CA ILE A 41 10.85 -30.63 22.48
C ILE A 41 9.67 -30.07 23.30
N TYR A 42 9.15 -30.82 24.27
CA TYR A 42 8.07 -30.36 25.15
C TYR A 42 8.55 -29.27 26.10
N THR A 43 9.80 -29.33 26.55
CA THR A 43 10.37 -28.37 27.51
C THR A 43 10.83 -27.06 26.86
N VAL A 44 11.24 -27.09 25.58
CA VAL A 44 11.75 -25.91 24.86
C VAL A 44 10.70 -24.80 24.72
N PHE A 45 9.42 -25.17 24.68
CA PHE A 45 8.31 -24.23 24.54
C PHE A 45 7.66 -23.79 25.85
N GLU A 46 8.02 -24.41 26.98
CA GLU A 46 7.49 -24.07 28.30
C GLU A 46 8.27 -22.90 28.96
N PRO A 47 7.74 -22.27 30.01
CA PRO A 47 8.51 -21.33 30.82
C PRO A 47 9.77 -22.00 31.43
N PRO A 48 10.93 -21.32 31.46
CA PRO A 48 11.15 -19.91 31.12
C PRO A 48 11.55 -19.65 29.65
N THR A 49 11.68 -20.66 28.80
CA THR A 49 12.28 -20.51 27.45
C THR A 49 11.34 -19.94 26.40
N ARG A 50 10.08 -20.40 26.35
CA ARG A 50 9.02 -19.88 25.47
C ARG A 50 9.46 -19.63 24.01
N CYS A 51 10.03 -20.65 23.38
CA CYS A 51 10.52 -20.53 22.00
C CYS A 51 9.42 -20.43 20.94
N ASP A 52 8.17 -20.65 21.32
CA ASP A 52 6.97 -20.55 20.49
C ASP A 52 6.83 -19.15 19.88
N HIS A 53 7.20 -18.10 20.63
CA HIS A 53 7.17 -16.71 20.17
C HIS A 53 8.14 -16.42 19.01
N PHE A 54 9.17 -17.25 18.85
CA PHE A 54 10.20 -17.09 17.82
C PHE A 54 10.00 -18.00 16.62
N LEU A 55 8.95 -18.85 16.61
CA LEU A 55 8.70 -19.80 15.54
C LEU A 55 8.66 -19.17 14.14
N PRO A 56 8.07 -17.98 13.89
CA PRO A 56 8.15 -17.35 12.56
C PRO A 56 9.59 -17.08 12.10
N GLN A 57 10.42 -16.52 12.98
CA GLN A 57 11.81 -16.20 12.67
C GLN A 57 12.66 -17.46 12.50
N ILE A 58 12.43 -18.46 13.36
CA ILE A 58 13.09 -19.77 13.30
C ILE A 58 12.74 -20.47 11.99
N ALA A 59 11.44 -20.54 11.64
CA ALA A 59 10.95 -21.20 10.44
C ALA A 59 11.58 -20.61 9.18
N GLU A 60 11.59 -19.29 9.03
CA GLU A 60 12.23 -18.63 7.89
C GLU A 60 13.75 -18.88 7.83
N CYS A 61 14.44 -18.87 8.98
CA CYS A 61 15.88 -19.10 9.04
C CYS A 61 16.29 -20.54 8.76
N ILE A 62 15.53 -21.53 9.22
CA ILE A 62 15.87 -22.94 9.03
C ILE A 62 15.76 -23.34 7.57
N VAL A 63 14.79 -22.79 6.83
CA VAL A 63 14.63 -23.12 5.41
C VAL A 63 15.48 -22.28 4.48
N ASP A 64 15.90 -21.07 4.89
CA ASP A 64 16.76 -20.16 4.12
C ASP A 64 16.28 -20.02 2.66
N GLY A 65 14.96 -19.89 2.49
CA GLY A 65 14.30 -19.72 1.20
C GLY A 65 14.08 -20.99 0.36
N ARG A 66 14.27 -22.20 0.90
CA ARG A 66 14.06 -23.47 0.17
C ARG A 66 12.80 -24.19 0.67
N ASP A 67 12.01 -24.74 -0.23
CA ASP A 67 10.81 -25.49 0.13
C ASP A 67 11.13 -26.99 0.10
N SER A 68 11.18 -27.59 1.29
CA SER A 68 11.43 -29.03 1.51
C SER A 68 10.17 -29.82 1.81
N THR A 69 8.97 -29.26 1.59
CA THR A 69 7.68 -29.85 1.98
C THR A 69 7.48 -31.25 1.41
N ALA A 70 7.83 -31.47 0.14
CA ALA A 70 7.71 -32.79 -0.49
C ALA A 70 8.54 -33.86 0.23
N CYS A 71 9.80 -33.55 0.57
CA CYS A 71 10.66 -34.45 1.34
C CYS A 71 10.09 -34.71 2.74
N CYS A 72 9.66 -33.65 3.43
CA CYS A 72 9.13 -33.78 4.79
C CYS A 72 7.84 -34.61 4.85
N GLN A 73 6.95 -34.46 3.86
CA GLN A 73 5.74 -35.28 3.75
C GLN A 73 6.05 -36.75 3.48
N THR A 74 6.99 -37.03 2.57
CA THR A 74 7.37 -38.42 2.25
C THR A 74 8.06 -39.13 3.43
N ASN A 75 8.77 -38.39 4.28
CA ASN A 75 9.53 -38.95 5.41
C ASN A 75 8.87 -38.71 6.77
N ALA A 76 7.58 -38.36 6.80
CA ALA A 76 6.84 -38.24 8.04
C ALA A 76 6.62 -39.63 8.66
N VAL A 77 6.84 -39.76 9.96
CA VAL A 77 6.78 -41.02 10.70
C VAL A 77 5.33 -41.48 10.91
N GLN A 78 4.35 -40.57 10.80
CA GLN A 78 2.90 -40.82 10.76
C GLN A 78 2.24 -39.68 9.96
N ASP A 79 1.50 -40.00 8.89
CA ASP A 79 1.00 -39.01 7.91
C ASP A 79 -0.22 -38.21 8.40
N ASP A 80 -0.90 -38.69 9.44
CA ASP A 80 -2.01 -38.03 10.12
C ASP A 80 -1.56 -36.84 10.99
N GLU A 81 -0.31 -36.83 11.48
CA GLU A 81 0.29 -35.74 12.26
C GLU A 81 1.17 -34.83 11.39
N SER A 82 0.52 -33.98 10.58
CA SER A 82 1.18 -33.07 9.64
C SER A 82 1.23 -31.59 10.08
N SER A 83 0.72 -31.28 11.28
CA SER A 83 0.49 -29.90 11.76
C SER A 83 1.75 -29.02 11.76
N CYS A 84 2.94 -29.62 11.86
CA CYS A 84 4.23 -28.93 11.92
C CYS A 84 5.02 -28.93 10.60
N LEU A 85 4.58 -29.68 9.58
CA LEU A 85 5.35 -29.87 8.33
C LEU A 85 5.49 -28.57 7.52
N ASP A 86 4.64 -27.57 7.77
CA ASP A 86 4.74 -26.23 7.20
C ASP A 86 6.04 -25.51 7.58
N LEU A 87 6.75 -25.96 8.63
CA LEU A 87 8.09 -25.49 8.94
C LEU A 87 9.08 -25.78 7.79
N CYS A 88 8.87 -26.85 7.02
CA CYS A 88 9.73 -27.21 5.88
C CYS A 88 9.62 -26.25 4.68
N ARG A 89 8.66 -25.33 4.70
CA ARG A 89 8.55 -24.18 3.78
C ARG A 89 8.74 -22.84 4.45
N GLY A 90 9.14 -22.83 5.73
CA GLY A 90 9.41 -21.63 6.51
C GLY A 90 8.19 -20.96 7.13
N SER A 91 7.09 -21.70 7.33
CA SER A 91 5.87 -21.18 7.93
C SER A 91 5.57 -21.83 9.30
N PRO A 92 5.19 -21.06 10.32
CA PRO A 92 4.76 -21.60 11.62
C PRO A 92 3.25 -21.94 11.64
N ASN A 93 2.60 -22.09 10.49
CA ASN A 93 1.19 -22.47 10.42
C ASN A 93 0.93 -23.80 11.16
N GLY A 94 -0.27 -23.95 11.72
CA GLY A 94 -0.67 -25.11 12.52
C GLY A 94 -0.47 -24.94 14.03
N VAL A 95 0.24 -23.89 14.48
CA VAL A 95 0.41 -23.57 15.91
C VAL A 95 -0.92 -23.31 16.64
N ASN A 96 -1.97 -22.93 15.92
CA ASN A 96 -3.33 -22.81 16.47
C ASN A 96 -3.88 -24.15 17.01
N HIS A 97 -3.33 -25.28 16.57
CA HIS A 97 -3.59 -26.62 17.12
C HIS A 97 -2.36 -27.13 17.88
N TRP A 98 -1.96 -26.36 18.91
CA TRP A 98 -0.68 -26.51 19.61
C TRP A 98 -0.30 -27.94 20.03
N ILE A 99 -1.24 -28.71 20.58
CA ILE A 99 -0.97 -30.09 21.03
C ILE A 99 -0.55 -30.97 19.85
N ARG A 100 -1.26 -30.92 18.72
CA ARG A 100 -0.91 -31.66 17.50
C ARG A 100 0.38 -31.14 16.88
N TYR A 101 0.61 -29.83 16.96
CA TYR A 101 1.86 -29.22 16.53
C TYR A 101 3.06 -29.77 17.31
N GLN A 102 2.97 -29.83 18.65
CA GLN A 102 4.02 -30.41 19.52
C GLN A 102 4.20 -31.91 19.27
N SER A 103 3.11 -32.69 19.15
CA SER A 103 3.19 -34.12 18.81
C SER A 103 3.91 -34.32 17.48
N CYS A 104 3.52 -33.59 16.44
CA CYS A 104 4.18 -33.61 15.13
C CYS A 104 5.68 -33.28 15.24
N LEU A 105 6.06 -32.26 16.01
CA LEU A 105 7.47 -31.94 16.22
C LEU A 105 8.21 -33.10 16.91
N SER A 106 7.63 -33.69 17.96
CA SER A 106 8.26 -34.82 18.64
C SER A 106 8.49 -36.04 17.75
N LEU A 107 7.64 -36.25 16.75
CA LEU A 107 7.70 -37.38 15.83
C LEU A 107 8.59 -37.12 14.61
N ASN A 108 8.53 -35.91 14.06
CA ASN A 108 9.03 -35.62 12.71
C ASN A 108 10.21 -34.65 12.67
N LEU A 109 10.58 -33.97 13.77
CA LEU A 109 11.58 -32.88 13.71
C LEU A 109 12.94 -33.34 13.16
N ALA A 110 13.41 -34.52 13.54
CA ALA A 110 14.69 -35.06 13.05
C ALA A 110 14.68 -35.36 11.54
N SER A 111 13.60 -35.97 11.02
CA SER A 111 13.47 -36.24 9.58
C SER A 111 13.26 -34.95 8.78
N MET A 112 12.50 -33.99 9.33
CA MET A 112 12.35 -32.65 8.76
C MET A 112 13.71 -31.93 8.65
N TYR A 113 14.52 -31.92 9.70
CA TYR A 113 15.84 -31.27 9.68
C TYR A 113 16.79 -31.95 8.68
N THR A 114 16.70 -33.27 8.53
CA THR A 114 17.46 -34.00 7.51
C THR A 114 17.05 -33.55 6.09
N CYS A 115 15.76 -33.43 5.82
CA CYS A 115 15.24 -32.90 4.56
C CYS A 115 15.73 -31.46 4.31
N ILE A 116 15.58 -30.58 5.31
CA ILE A 116 15.98 -29.17 5.21
C ILE A 116 17.49 -29.06 4.95
N LEU A 117 18.34 -29.76 5.71
CA LEU A 117 19.79 -29.78 5.52
C LEU A 117 20.18 -30.24 4.11
N SER A 118 19.54 -31.29 3.60
CA SER A 118 19.84 -31.79 2.25
C SER A 118 19.51 -30.76 1.16
N SER A 119 18.48 -29.94 1.37
CA SER A 119 18.04 -28.90 0.44
C SER A 119 19.09 -27.79 0.27
N HIS A 120 19.90 -27.51 1.30
CA HIS A 120 20.95 -26.47 1.23
C HIS A 120 22.00 -26.72 0.14
N SER A 121 22.17 -27.97 -0.28
CA SER A 121 23.14 -28.36 -1.33
C SER A 121 22.50 -28.70 -2.67
N SER A 122 21.17 -28.81 -2.72
CA SER A 122 20.45 -29.43 -3.84
C SER A 122 19.25 -28.62 -4.35
N THR A 123 18.95 -27.49 -3.72
CA THR A 123 17.80 -26.64 -4.03
C THR A 123 18.22 -25.17 -4.16
N PRO A 124 17.84 -24.47 -5.25
CA PRO A 124 18.08 -23.04 -5.38
C PRO A 124 17.27 -22.23 -4.35
N THR A 125 17.78 -21.05 -3.99
CA THR A 125 16.98 -20.05 -3.25
C THR A 125 15.98 -19.35 -4.18
N PRO A 126 15.06 -18.52 -3.67
CA PRO A 126 14.11 -17.82 -4.51
C PRO A 126 14.80 -16.81 -5.44
N PRO A 127 14.22 -16.51 -6.61
CA PRO A 127 14.61 -15.37 -7.42
C PRO A 127 14.52 -14.05 -6.64
N GLN A 128 15.34 -13.08 -7.02
CA GLN A 128 15.45 -11.80 -6.31
C GLN A 128 15.09 -10.62 -7.22
N LEU A 129 14.92 -9.43 -6.62
CA LEU A 129 14.75 -8.17 -7.35
C LEU A 129 13.63 -8.22 -8.40
N MET A 130 12.50 -8.79 -8.01
CA MET A 130 11.28 -8.87 -8.82
C MET A 130 10.86 -7.46 -9.27
N LYS A 131 10.53 -7.30 -10.56
CA LYS A 131 10.06 -6.04 -11.16
C LYS A 131 8.95 -6.30 -12.16
N ILE A 132 7.93 -5.45 -12.13
CA ILE A 132 6.84 -5.43 -13.11
C ILE A 132 6.97 -4.17 -13.96
N ILE A 133 6.90 -4.37 -15.27
CA ILE A 133 6.84 -3.31 -16.27
C ILE A 133 5.48 -3.44 -16.96
N PRO A 134 4.51 -2.56 -16.66
CA PRO A 134 3.23 -2.55 -17.38
C PRO A 134 3.47 -2.38 -18.89
N LYS A 135 2.72 -3.12 -19.71
CA LYS A 135 2.81 -3.02 -21.18
C LYS A 135 1.50 -2.51 -21.76
N THR A 136 0.39 -3.19 -21.47
CA THR A 136 -0.94 -2.80 -21.96
C THR A 136 -1.99 -3.00 -20.86
N SER A 137 -3.26 -2.66 -21.16
CA SER A 137 -4.42 -3.00 -20.32
C SER A 137 -4.63 -4.51 -20.14
N THR A 138 -3.89 -5.36 -20.86
CA THR A 138 -4.04 -6.82 -20.86
C THR A 138 -2.71 -7.55 -20.74
N SER A 139 -1.60 -6.82 -20.54
CA SER A 139 -0.29 -7.44 -20.46
C SER A 139 0.72 -6.68 -19.60
N VAL A 140 1.61 -7.44 -18.97
CA VAL A 140 2.74 -6.93 -18.21
C VAL A 140 3.99 -7.75 -18.50
N GLU A 141 5.15 -7.13 -18.43
CA GLU A 141 6.44 -7.82 -18.49
C GLU A 141 7.02 -7.93 -17.08
N LEU A 142 7.34 -9.16 -16.68
CA LEU A 142 7.91 -9.49 -15.39
C LEU A 142 9.41 -9.78 -15.56
N HIS A 143 10.24 -9.19 -14.70
CA HIS A 143 11.68 -9.42 -14.65
C HIS A 143 12.14 -9.77 -13.23
N TRP A 144 13.19 -10.58 -13.12
CA TRP A 144 13.84 -10.91 -11.85
C TRP A 144 15.34 -11.16 -12.06
N SER A 145 16.10 -11.19 -10.98
CA SER A 145 17.47 -11.70 -10.96
C SER A 145 17.51 -13.15 -10.48
N ALA A 146 18.57 -13.86 -10.88
CA ALA A 146 18.81 -15.23 -10.47
C ALA A 146 18.86 -15.38 -8.93
N PRO A 147 18.62 -16.60 -8.40
CA PRO A 147 18.80 -16.90 -6.98
C PRO A 147 20.16 -16.50 -6.43
N ALA A 148 20.20 -15.99 -5.19
CA ALA A 148 21.47 -15.64 -4.54
C ALA A 148 22.35 -16.86 -4.23
N LYS A 149 21.75 -18.02 -3.94
CA LYS A 149 22.47 -19.27 -3.67
C LYS A 149 21.98 -20.35 -4.63
N HIS A 150 22.93 -21.08 -5.19
CA HIS A 150 22.71 -22.15 -6.16
C HIS A 150 21.92 -21.76 -7.43
N PRO A 151 22.19 -20.60 -8.07
CA PRO A 151 21.53 -20.25 -9.33
C PRO A 151 21.77 -21.27 -10.45
N GLU A 152 22.88 -22.00 -10.41
CA GLU A 152 23.23 -23.06 -11.37
C GLU A 152 22.30 -24.28 -11.31
N LEU A 153 21.60 -24.47 -10.18
CA LEU A 153 20.67 -25.59 -10.00
C LEU A 153 19.30 -25.32 -10.63
N VAL A 154 19.02 -24.08 -11.06
CA VAL A 154 17.72 -23.74 -11.64
C VAL A 154 17.54 -24.42 -13.00
N HIS A 155 16.55 -25.31 -13.08
CA HIS A 155 16.14 -25.93 -14.34
C HIS A 155 15.02 -25.13 -15.02
N ILE A 156 14.07 -24.60 -14.23
CA ILE A 156 12.93 -23.85 -14.73
C ILE A 156 12.37 -22.92 -13.64
N TYR A 157 11.90 -21.74 -14.06
CA TYR A 157 11.11 -20.84 -13.22
C TYR A 157 9.62 -21.09 -13.48
N LYS A 158 8.85 -21.21 -12.40
CA LYS A 158 7.39 -21.22 -12.44
C LYS A 158 6.86 -19.90 -11.90
N VAL A 159 6.13 -19.18 -12.75
CA VAL A 159 5.51 -17.89 -12.43
C VAL A 159 4.06 -18.15 -12.09
N HIS A 160 3.70 -17.88 -10.85
CA HIS A 160 2.35 -18.08 -10.32
C HIS A 160 1.62 -16.75 -10.36
N LEU A 161 0.51 -16.71 -11.10
CA LEU A 161 -0.34 -15.55 -11.28
C LEU A 161 -1.75 -15.86 -10.77
N ALA A 162 -2.26 -15.03 -9.87
CA ALA A 162 -3.63 -15.13 -9.37
C ALA A 162 -4.36 -13.80 -9.51
N GLU A 163 -5.59 -13.83 -10.03
CA GLU A 163 -6.49 -12.67 -9.99
C GLU A 163 -6.93 -12.44 -8.53
N ILE A 164 -6.82 -11.19 -8.07
CA ILE A 164 -7.26 -10.79 -6.74
C ILE A 164 -8.74 -10.41 -6.85
N SER A 165 -9.62 -11.40 -6.74
CA SER A 165 -11.06 -11.22 -6.67
C SER A 165 -11.43 -10.47 -5.38
N GLY A 166 -12.34 -9.49 -5.47
CA GLY A 166 -12.86 -8.78 -4.30
C GLY A 166 -13.54 -9.71 -3.29
N PRO A 167 -13.74 -9.29 -2.03
CA PRO A 167 -14.10 -10.18 -0.91
C PRO A 167 -15.49 -10.82 -0.97
N ARG A 168 -16.27 -10.65 -2.04
CA ARG A 168 -17.59 -11.31 -2.23
C ARG A 168 -17.61 -12.50 -3.17
N GLN A 169 -16.46 -12.94 -3.68
CA GLN A 169 -16.36 -14.20 -4.40
C GLN A 169 -14.94 -14.73 -4.28
N LYS A 170 -14.67 -15.56 -3.27
CA LYS A 170 -13.81 -16.73 -3.56
C LYS A 170 -14.70 -17.64 -4.39
N SER A 171 -14.67 -17.43 -5.71
CA SER A 171 -15.24 -18.42 -6.60
C SER A 171 -14.44 -19.69 -6.39
N TYR A 172 -15.11 -20.84 -6.40
CA TYR A 172 -14.47 -22.17 -6.33
C TYR A 172 -13.49 -22.42 -7.50
N ASN A 173 -13.38 -21.46 -8.43
CA ASN A 173 -12.59 -21.46 -9.66
C ASN A 173 -11.60 -20.26 -9.77
N ASP A 174 -11.13 -19.64 -8.68
CA ASP A 174 -9.98 -18.71 -8.77
C ASP A 174 -8.71 -19.53 -9.10
N GLU A 175 -8.57 -19.92 -10.37
CA GLU A 175 -7.47 -20.75 -10.86
C GLU A 175 -6.17 -19.94 -10.86
N GLU A 176 -5.20 -20.39 -10.07
CA GLU A 176 -3.82 -19.91 -10.17
C GLU A 176 -3.25 -20.34 -11.53
N VAL A 177 -2.92 -19.37 -12.38
CA VAL A 177 -2.30 -19.63 -13.68
C VAL A 177 -0.79 -19.73 -13.47
N ILE A 178 -0.22 -20.85 -13.90
CA ILE A 178 1.22 -21.12 -13.77
C ILE A 178 1.87 -21.07 -15.15
N HIS A 179 2.76 -20.11 -15.35
CA HIS A 179 3.61 -20.04 -16.52
C HIS A 179 4.99 -20.61 -16.22
N SER A 180 5.66 -21.20 -17.21
CA SER A 180 7.00 -21.75 -17.05
C SER A 180 7.97 -21.12 -18.04
N THR A 181 9.15 -20.72 -17.57
CA THR A 181 10.21 -20.16 -18.42
C THR A 181 11.60 -20.52 -17.90
N LYS A 182 12.58 -20.58 -18.80
CA LYS A 182 14.00 -20.68 -18.45
C LYS A 182 14.70 -19.32 -18.43
N GLN A 183 14.03 -18.28 -18.90
CA GLN A 183 14.55 -16.91 -18.92
C GLN A 183 14.30 -16.20 -17.59
N HIS A 184 15.01 -15.09 -17.37
CA HIS A 184 14.82 -14.21 -16.22
C HIS A 184 13.70 -13.17 -16.41
N SER A 185 12.89 -13.37 -17.45
CA SER A 185 11.76 -12.52 -17.78
C SER A 185 10.66 -13.32 -18.47
N ILE A 186 9.43 -12.85 -18.34
CA ILE A 186 8.27 -13.37 -19.07
C ILE A 186 7.26 -12.26 -19.33
N SER A 187 6.65 -12.28 -20.51
CA SER A 187 5.49 -11.44 -20.82
C SER A 187 4.22 -12.20 -20.45
N LEU A 188 3.45 -11.68 -19.49
CA LEU A 188 2.14 -12.19 -19.11
C LEU A 188 1.11 -11.47 -19.97
N THR A 189 0.40 -12.21 -20.81
CA THR A 189 -0.61 -11.69 -21.74
C THR A 189 -1.99 -12.25 -21.43
N ASN A 190 -3.02 -11.75 -22.11
CA ASN A 190 -4.42 -12.16 -21.92
C ASN A 190 -4.95 -11.89 -20.50
N LEU A 191 -4.41 -10.89 -19.83
CA LEU A 191 -4.93 -10.41 -18.56
C LEU A 191 -6.23 -9.65 -18.80
N ARG A 192 -7.15 -9.72 -17.84
CA ARG A 192 -8.39 -8.96 -17.92
C ARG A 192 -8.09 -7.49 -17.59
N PRO A 193 -8.60 -6.52 -18.35
CA PRO A 193 -8.52 -5.10 -18.00
C PRO A 193 -9.20 -4.81 -16.66
N ASP A 194 -8.74 -3.78 -15.95
CA ASP A 194 -9.30 -3.32 -14.67
C ASP A 194 -9.33 -4.38 -13.56
N ARG A 195 -8.37 -5.32 -13.58
CA ARG A 195 -8.24 -6.37 -12.58
C ARG A 195 -6.94 -6.25 -11.84
N SER A 196 -6.98 -6.61 -10.57
CA SER A 196 -5.79 -6.69 -9.73
C SER A 196 -5.28 -8.12 -9.71
N TYR A 197 -3.97 -8.29 -9.77
CA TYR A 197 -3.30 -9.57 -9.81
C TYR A 197 -2.19 -9.61 -8.76
N SER A 198 -1.95 -10.80 -8.19
CA SER A 198 -0.75 -11.12 -7.43
C SER A 198 0.12 -12.07 -8.23
N VAL A 199 1.42 -11.81 -8.25
CA VAL A 199 2.40 -12.62 -8.97
C VAL A 199 3.63 -12.87 -8.11
N TYR A 200 4.13 -14.10 -8.16
CA TYR A 200 5.40 -14.50 -7.56
C TYR A 200 6.05 -15.59 -8.42
N VAL A 201 7.35 -15.82 -8.21
CA VAL A 201 8.13 -16.78 -9.00
C VAL A 201 8.80 -17.79 -8.06
N VAL A 202 8.74 -19.05 -8.46
CA VAL A 202 9.40 -20.17 -7.79
C VAL A 202 10.46 -20.75 -8.71
N ALA A 203 11.68 -20.92 -8.20
CA ALA A 203 12.75 -21.59 -8.92
C ALA A 203 12.70 -23.10 -8.63
N HIS A 204 12.71 -23.92 -9.68
CA HIS A 204 12.74 -25.38 -9.57
C HIS A 204 14.07 -25.94 -10.05
N ALA A 205 14.58 -26.94 -9.35
CA ALA A 205 15.69 -27.76 -9.84
C ALA A 205 15.22 -28.76 -10.91
N SER A 206 16.14 -29.58 -11.42
CA SER A 206 15.82 -30.64 -12.40
C SER A 206 14.80 -31.64 -11.87
N ASP A 207 14.93 -32.03 -10.60
CA ASP A 207 13.88 -32.66 -9.81
C ASP A 207 12.90 -31.58 -9.35
N LEU A 208 11.71 -31.56 -9.97
CA LEU A 208 10.71 -30.51 -9.74
C LEU A 208 10.15 -30.48 -8.31
N SER A 209 10.35 -31.55 -7.51
CA SER A 209 10.00 -31.56 -6.09
C SER A 209 10.91 -30.65 -5.25
N ARG A 210 12.14 -30.39 -5.73
CA ARG A 210 13.11 -29.48 -5.14
C ARG A 210 12.91 -28.09 -5.70
N LYS A 211 12.34 -27.22 -4.88
CA LYS A 211 11.96 -25.88 -5.30
C LYS A 211 12.27 -24.86 -4.23
N SER A 212 12.45 -23.61 -4.64
CA SER A 212 12.54 -22.51 -3.70
C SER A 212 11.19 -22.26 -3.02
N THR A 213 11.21 -21.50 -1.93
CA THR A 213 10.02 -20.75 -1.50
C THR A 213 9.66 -19.68 -2.55
N PRO A 214 8.45 -19.09 -2.49
CA PRO A 214 8.08 -17.95 -3.34
C PRO A 214 9.07 -16.78 -3.25
N SER A 215 9.30 -16.10 -4.38
CA SER A 215 9.90 -14.77 -4.37
C SER A 215 8.97 -13.72 -3.73
N ASP A 216 9.42 -12.47 -3.64
CA ASP A 216 8.57 -11.36 -3.22
C ASP A 216 7.28 -11.31 -4.05
N VAL A 217 6.14 -11.38 -3.36
CA VAL A 217 4.83 -11.32 -4.00
C VAL A 217 4.57 -9.89 -4.44
N LEU A 218 4.55 -9.67 -5.75
CA LEU A 218 4.20 -8.39 -6.33
C LEU A 218 2.71 -8.34 -6.64
N ARG A 219 2.12 -7.15 -6.45
CA ARG A 219 0.74 -6.87 -6.83
C ARG A 219 0.71 -5.80 -7.90
N PHE A 220 -0.13 -5.97 -8.91
CA PHE A 220 -0.31 -4.99 -9.97
C PHE A 220 -1.77 -4.99 -10.42
N SER A 221 -2.17 -3.89 -11.06
CA SER A 221 -3.50 -3.77 -11.66
C SER A 221 -3.36 -3.46 -13.14
N THR A 222 -4.21 -4.06 -13.95
CA THR A 222 -4.31 -3.77 -15.37
C THR A 222 -5.16 -2.52 -15.59
N SER A 223 -4.77 -1.68 -16.55
CA SER A 223 -5.51 -0.46 -16.87
C SER A 223 -6.78 -0.77 -17.69
N LEU A 224 -7.73 0.16 -17.73
CA LEU A 224 -8.92 0.10 -18.60
C LEU A 224 -8.63 0.44 -20.07
N SER A 225 -7.48 1.04 -20.39
CA SER A 225 -7.16 1.53 -21.75
C SER A 225 -5.68 1.34 -22.14
N GLU A 226 -5.43 1.21 -23.45
CA GLU A 226 -4.12 0.99 -24.10
C GLU A 226 -3.29 2.28 -24.31
N ASN A 227 -3.47 3.34 -23.52
CA ASN A 227 -2.76 4.59 -23.77
C ASN A 227 -1.29 4.54 -23.34
N ASP A 228 -0.45 4.23 -24.32
CA ASP A 228 1.02 4.27 -24.33
C ASP A 228 1.55 5.61 -23.75
N GLY A 229 2.39 5.53 -22.71
CA GLY A 229 3.10 6.67 -22.09
C GLY A 229 2.43 7.37 -20.90
N VAL A 230 1.16 7.06 -20.58
CA VAL A 230 0.50 7.67 -19.42
C VAL A 230 0.88 6.91 -18.15
N SER A 231 1.72 7.52 -17.30
CA SER A 231 2.09 6.95 -16.01
C SER A 231 0.88 6.87 -15.05
N TYR A 232 -0.03 7.85 -15.10
CA TYR A 232 -1.35 7.85 -14.46
C TYR A 232 -2.17 9.06 -14.94
N THR A 233 -3.50 8.99 -14.75
CA THR A 233 -4.42 10.10 -14.96
C THR A 233 -5.06 10.51 -13.63
N SER A 234 -5.36 11.79 -13.47
CA SER A 234 -6.11 12.31 -12.32
C SER A 234 -7.10 13.37 -12.78
N THR A 235 -8.21 13.52 -12.05
CA THR A 235 -9.23 14.53 -12.34
C THR A 235 -9.43 15.41 -11.13
N LEU A 236 -9.39 16.72 -11.33
CA LEU A 236 -9.65 17.74 -10.33
C LEU A 236 -10.93 18.51 -10.69
N TYR A 237 -11.93 18.43 -9.82
CA TYR A 237 -13.15 19.21 -9.93
C TYR A 237 -13.03 20.50 -9.12
N LEU A 238 -13.31 21.65 -9.73
CA LEU A 238 -13.38 22.94 -9.04
C LEU A 238 -14.67 23.69 -9.37
N PRO A 239 -15.25 24.46 -8.42
CA PRO A 239 -16.36 25.36 -8.73
C PRO A 239 -16.02 26.30 -9.89
N ARG A 240 -17.01 26.60 -10.74
CA ARG A 240 -16.84 27.56 -11.85
C ARG A 240 -16.36 28.94 -11.39
N GLU A 241 -16.70 29.33 -10.17
CA GLU A 241 -16.36 30.62 -9.57
C GLU A 241 -14.97 30.64 -8.92
N ALA A 242 -14.24 29.52 -8.92
CA ALA A 242 -12.91 29.42 -8.33
C ALA A 242 -11.94 30.41 -9.00
N LYS A 243 -11.17 31.12 -8.17
CA LYS A 243 -10.18 32.13 -8.63
C LYS A 243 -8.75 31.60 -8.69
N LYS A 244 -8.52 30.39 -8.19
CA LYS A 244 -7.22 29.73 -8.15
C LYS A 244 -7.41 28.22 -8.31
N ALA A 245 -6.42 27.55 -8.90
CA ALA A 245 -6.33 26.10 -8.96
C ALA A 245 -4.90 25.67 -8.61
N THR A 246 -4.75 24.46 -8.05
CA THR A 246 -3.44 23.82 -7.95
C THR A 246 -3.54 22.40 -8.49
N LEU A 247 -2.70 22.06 -9.46
CA LEU A 247 -2.56 20.71 -9.99
C LEU A 247 -1.33 20.05 -9.36
N ALA A 248 -1.37 18.73 -9.15
CA ALA A 248 -0.27 17.97 -8.59
C ALA A 248 0.18 16.88 -9.56
N CYS A 249 1.48 16.59 -9.58
CA CYS A 249 2.06 15.53 -10.38
C CYS A 249 3.27 14.87 -9.72
N HIS A 250 3.50 13.59 -10.03
CA HIS A 250 4.70 12.87 -9.62
C HIS A 250 5.16 11.88 -10.70
N LEU A 251 6.46 11.80 -10.97
CA LEU A 251 7.01 10.86 -11.96
C LEU A 251 8.32 10.25 -11.46
N ARG A 252 8.64 9.06 -11.96
CA ARG A 252 9.95 8.46 -11.72
C ARG A 252 11.01 9.19 -12.54
N MET A 253 12.14 9.51 -11.92
CA MET A 253 13.28 10.14 -12.54
C MET A 253 14.02 9.17 -13.46
N GLY A 254 14.43 9.64 -14.64
CA GLY A 254 15.42 8.97 -15.48
C GLY A 254 16.86 9.27 -15.00
N ILE A 255 17.85 8.58 -15.57
CA ILE A 255 19.27 8.78 -15.26
C ILE A 255 19.75 10.08 -15.93
N GLY A 256 20.08 11.12 -15.16
CA GLY A 256 20.69 12.35 -15.68
C GLY A 256 20.79 13.49 -14.65
N ALA A 257 21.75 14.39 -14.83
CA ALA A 257 22.01 15.52 -13.94
C ALA A 257 21.27 16.77 -14.44
N LYS A 258 20.23 17.22 -13.69
CA LYS A 258 19.31 18.38 -13.93
C LYS A 258 17.95 18.05 -14.55
N MET A 259 17.20 17.18 -13.87
CA MET A 259 15.80 16.89 -14.20
C MET A 259 14.85 17.83 -13.43
N HIS A 260 13.93 18.49 -14.11
CA HIS A 260 12.84 19.26 -13.50
C HIS A 260 11.49 18.90 -14.16
N MET A 261 10.38 19.15 -13.47
CA MET A 261 9.06 18.88 -14.04
C MET A 261 8.67 19.98 -15.03
N VAL A 262 8.17 19.58 -16.19
CA VAL A 262 7.62 20.47 -17.22
C VAL A 262 6.13 20.22 -17.31
N TRP A 263 5.35 21.31 -17.24
CA TRP A 263 3.90 21.28 -17.39
C TRP A 263 3.49 21.84 -18.75
N GLU A 264 2.56 21.16 -19.41
CA GLU A 264 1.97 21.56 -20.68
C GLU A 264 0.45 21.47 -20.58
N LYS A 265 -0.25 22.38 -21.27
CA LYS A 265 -1.71 22.39 -21.37
C LYS A 265 -2.11 22.00 -22.78
N LYS A 266 -3.11 21.15 -22.90
CA LYS A 266 -3.69 20.77 -24.19
C LYS A 266 -4.48 21.96 -24.76
N GLN A 267 -4.11 22.39 -25.95
CA GLN A 267 -4.79 23.40 -26.76
C GLN A 267 -5.15 22.76 -28.09
N LEU A 268 -6.45 22.56 -28.34
CA LEU A 268 -6.97 21.80 -29.48
C LEU A 268 -6.37 20.37 -29.50
N SER A 269 -5.48 20.09 -30.46
CA SER A 269 -4.76 18.82 -30.61
C SER A 269 -3.29 18.86 -30.16
N THR A 270 -2.78 20.02 -29.75
CA THR A 270 -1.35 20.21 -29.40
C THR A 270 -1.16 20.55 -27.93
N TYR A 271 -0.07 20.08 -27.32
CA TYR A 271 0.31 20.50 -25.97
C TYR A 271 1.24 21.71 -26.06
N ARG A 272 0.96 22.73 -25.24
CA ARG A 272 1.81 23.92 -25.12
C ARG A 272 2.29 24.08 -23.69
N ARG A 273 3.57 24.39 -23.52
CA ARG A 273 4.17 24.64 -22.21
C ARG A 273 3.38 25.71 -21.46
N VAL A 274 3.11 25.43 -20.19
CA VAL A 274 2.53 26.39 -19.26
C VAL A 274 3.64 27.32 -18.79
N ASP A 275 3.50 28.60 -19.10
CA ASP A 275 4.46 29.65 -18.78
C ASP A 275 3.73 30.99 -18.56
N GLY A 276 4.33 31.89 -17.79
CA GLY A 276 3.81 33.22 -17.48
C GLY A 276 3.58 33.48 -15.98
N PRO A 277 3.35 34.75 -15.60
CA PRO A 277 3.37 35.21 -14.19
C PRO A 277 2.21 34.70 -13.34
N ARG A 278 1.13 34.25 -13.98
CA ARG A 278 -0.03 33.63 -13.33
C ARG A 278 0.19 32.17 -12.94
N PHE A 279 1.22 31.52 -13.48
CA PHE A 279 1.54 30.14 -13.20
C PHE A 279 2.76 30.04 -12.30
N ASN A 280 2.70 29.20 -11.26
CA ASN A 280 3.83 28.94 -10.39
C ASN A 280 4.06 27.44 -10.26
N ILE A 281 5.22 26.98 -10.73
CA ILE A 281 5.59 25.56 -10.71
C ILE A 281 6.54 25.33 -9.54
N THR A 282 6.16 24.45 -8.62
CA THR A 282 7.04 23.94 -7.57
C THR A 282 7.47 22.54 -7.94
N THR A 283 8.74 22.20 -7.74
CA THR A 283 9.28 20.85 -7.99
C THR A 283 10.30 20.51 -6.93
N TYR A 284 10.24 19.30 -6.38
CA TYR A 284 11.25 18.76 -5.48
C TYR A 284 11.48 17.27 -5.74
N THR A 285 12.65 16.78 -5.34
CA THR A 285 12.98 15.35 -5.34
C THR A 285 12.68 14.76 -3.98
N SER A 286 11.95 13.65 -3.94
CA SER A 286 11.65 12.97 -2.67
C SER A 286 12.92 12.46 -1.99
N GLU A 287 13.13 12.79 -0.72
CA GLU A 287 14.30 12.36 0.05
C GLU A 287 14.28 10.85 0.34
N ASP A 288 13.10 10.26 0.58
CA ASP A 288 12.97 8.84 0.94
C ASP A 288 12.93 7.89 -0.26
N ARG A 289 12.71 8.44 -1.46
CA ARG A 289 12.73 7.71 -2.73
C ARG A 289 13.50 8.57 -3.74
N PRO A 290 14.84 8.43 -3.82
CA PRO A 290 15.72 9.32 -4.59
C PRO A 290 15.56 9.18 -6.12
N LEU A 291 14.44 8.62 -6.59
CA LEU A 291 14.06 8.45 -7.99
C LEU A 291 12.65 8.99 -8.26
N ILE A 292 12.03 9.78 -7.37
CA ILE A 292 10.70 10.37 -7.62
C ILE A 292 10.80 11.90 -7.60
N LEU A 293 10.37 12.49 -8.71
CA LEU A 293 10.16 13.93 -8.88
C LEU A 293 8.70 14.25 -8.60
N VAL A 294 8.45 15.20 -7.70
CA VAL A 294 7.12 15.66 -7.34
C VAL A 294 6.98 17.13 -7.72
N SER A 295 5.83 17.52 -8.28
CA SER A 295 5.58 18.88 -8.70
C SER A 295 4.14 19.33 -8.49
N SER A 296 3.96 20.62 -8.23
CA SER A 296 2.67 21.29 -8.28
C SER A 296 2.68 22.44 -9.28
N LEU A 297 1.56 22.65 -9.97
CA LEU A 297 1.28 23.81 -10.82
C LEU A 297 0.17 24.64 -10.18
N ASP A 298 0.51 25.82 -9.66
CA ASP A 298 -0.47 26.79 -9.17
C ASP A 298 -0.90 27.72 -10.30
N ILE A 299 -2.21 27.91 -10.44
CA ILE A 299 -2.84 28.82 -11.38
C ILE A 299 -3.49 29.94 -10.58
N ARG A 300 -2.97 31.16 -10.73
CA ARG A 300 -3.55 32.41 -10.19
C ARG A 300 -4.50 33.01 -11.21
N GLU A 301 -5.51 33.74 -10.74
CA GLU A 301 -6.49 34.42 -11.60
C GLU A 301 -7.16 33.43 -12.57
N LEU A 302 -7.63 32.29 -12.03
CA LEU A 302 -8.26 31.23 -12.80
C LEU A 302 -9.48 31.76 -13.57
N ASP A 303 -9.56 31.40 -14.85
CA ASP A 303 -10.66 31.72 -15.75
C ASP A 303 -11.20 30.47 -16.48
N SER A 304 -12.29 30.62 -17.23
CA SER A 304 -12.98 29.50 -17.89
C SER A 304 -12.12 28.78 -18.94
N SER A 305 -11.14 29.48 -19.53
CA SER A 305 -10.25 28.89 -20.52
C SER A 305 -9.22 27.95 -19.88
N ASP A 306 -8.97 28.05 -18.56
CA ASP A 306 -8.00 27.23 -17.83
C ASP A 306 -8.43 25.79 -17.63
N PHE A 307 -9.72 25.51 -17.62
CA PHE A 307 -10.25 24.17 -17.53
C PHE A 307 -9.86 23.35 -18.78
N GLY A 308 -9.51 22.08 -18.56
CA GLY A 308 -9.01 21.21 -19.62
C GLY A 308 -7.91 20.26 -19.13
N THR A 309 -7.23 19.63 -20.08
CA THR A 309 -6.20 18.61 -19.80
C THR A 309 -4.82 19.25 -19.72
N TYR A 310 -4.12 18.95 -18.64
CA TYR A 310 -2.72 19.27 -18.43
C TYR A 310 -1.90 17.99 -18.45
N ARG A 311 -0.65 18.10 -18.91
CA ARG A 311 0.34 17.04 -18.96
C ARG A 311 1.58 17.50 -18.22
N CYS A 312 2.09 16.64 -17.35
CA CYS A 312 3.38 16.84 -16.69
C CYS A 312 4.36 15.77 -17.15
N HIS A 313 5.61 16.15 -17.41
CA HIS A 313 6.66 15.22 -17.82
C HIS A 313 8.02 15.69 -17.31
N VAL A 314 8.98 14.78 -17.21
CA VAL A 314 10.34 15.12 -16.78
C VAL A 314 11.08 15.79 -17.94
N SER A 315 11.79 16.88 -17.68
CA SER A 315 12.58 17.59 -18.70
C SER A 315 13.54 16.63 -19.41
N GLY A 316 13.39 16.43 -20.72
CA GLY A 316 14.21 15.51 -21.51
C GLY A 316 13.63 14.10 -21.69
N ASN A 317 12.55 13.73 -20.99
CA ASN A 317 11.78 12.50 -21.23
C ASN A 317 10.29 12.86 -21.44
N ARG A 318 9.83 12.78 -22.69
CA ARG A 318 8.43 13.06 -23.07
C ARG A 318 7.56 11.83 -23.17
N ASN A 319 8.15 10.64 -23.09
CA ASN A 319 7.45 9.38 -23.29
C ASN A 319 6.70 8.96 -22.02
N ASP A 320 7.24 9.29 -20.85
CA ASP A 320 6.56 9.09 -19.56
C ASP A 320 5.97 10.41 -19.07
N PHE A 321 4.65 10.44 -18.92
CA PHE A 321 3.94 11.65 -18.46
C PHE A 321 2.73 11.33 -17.59
N GLY A 322 2.38 12.26 -16.70
CA GLY A 322 1.11 12.24 -15.97
C GLY A 322 0.10 13.18 -16.65
N GLU A 323 -1.18 12.81 -16.67
CA GLU A 323 -2.24 13.70 -17.14
C GLU A 323 -3.17 14.11 -15.99
N VAL A 324 -3.53 15.40 -15.97
CA VAL A 324 -4.42 16.00 -14.98
C VAL A 324 -5.55 16.72 -15.70
N HIS A 325 -6.79 16.29 -15.47
CA HIS A 325 -7.99 16.91 -16.02
C HIS A 325 -8.57 17.91 -15.03
N LEU A 326 -8.49 19.21 -15.34
CA LEU A 326 -9.12 20.27 -14.55
C LEU A 326 -10.52 20.53 -15.08
N VAL A 327 -11.54 20.14 -14.31
CA VAL A 327 -12.95 20.16 -14.71
C VAL A 327 -13.73 21.17 -13.87
N ALA A 328 -14.50 22.02 -14.53
CA ALA A 328 -15.38 22.96 -13.86
C ALA A 328 -16.66 22.23 -13.41
N HIS A 329 -16.91 22.26 -12.11
CA HIS A 329 -18.08 21.67 -11.48
C HIS A 329 -19.05 22.76 -11.00
N SER A 330 -20.35 22.51 -11.08
CA SER A 330 -21.39 23.41 -10.57
C SER A 330 -22.41 22.61 -9.78
N HIS A 331 -22.44 22.80 -8.46
CA HIS A 331 -23.47 22.25 -7.59
C HIS A 331 -24.82 22.99 -7.72
N ALA A 332 -24.89 24.05 -8.54
CA ALA A 332 -26.07 24.91 -8.66
C ALA A 332 -26.96 24.60 -9.88
N ILE A 333 -26.54 23.70 -10.78
CA ILE A 333 -27.19 23.53 -12.11
C ILE A 333 -27.56 22.06 -12.41
N GLY A 334 -27.09 21.09 -11.63
CA GLY A 334 -27.47 19.68 -11.81
C GLY A 334 -28.64 19.30 -10.91
N ASP A 335 -29.58 18.50 -11.43
CA ASP A 335 -30.49 17.73 -10.58
C ASP A 335 -29.64 16.90 -9.60
N PRO A 336 -30.06 16.75 -8.32
CA PRO A 336 -29.40 15.86 -7.38
C PRO A 336 -29.26 14.48 -8.04
N PRO A 337 -28.08 13.82 -7.93
CA PRO A 337 -27.94 12.48 -8.47
C PRO A 337 -29.04 11.59 -7.88
N LEU A 338 -29.67 10.78 -8.74
CA LEU A 338 -30.78 9.87 -8.38
C LEU A 338 -30.47 9.02 -7.14
N ASN A 339 -29.18 8.73 -6.93
CA ASN A 339 -28.65 8.20 -5.69
C ASN A 339 -27.73 9.26 -5.06
N PRO A 340 -28.01 9.73 -3.83
CA PRO A 340 -27.09 10.62 -3.13
C PRO A 340 -25.74 9.92 -2.92
N PRO A 341 -24.62 10.67 -2.91
CA PRO A 341 -23.33 10.11 -2.54
C PRO A 341 -23.40 9.48 -1.13
N GLU A 342 -22.64 8.41 -0.93
CA GLU A 342 -22.57 7.72 0.37
C GLU A 342 -22.18 8.69 1.49
N THR A 343 -22.77 8.52 2.67
CA THR A 343 -22.39 9.31 3.84
C THR A 343 -20.95 8.99 4.28
N LEU A 344 -20.31 9.89 5.02
CA LEU A 344 -18.99 9.63 5.62
C LEU A 344 -18.96 8.34 6.45
N LEU A 345 -20.06 8.05 7.15
CA LEU A 345 -20.20 6.84 7.95
C LEU A 345 -20.33 5.59 7.08
N GLU A 346 -21.09 5.65 5.99
CA GLU A 346 -21.25 4.56 5.02
C GLU A 346 -19.93 4.29 4.29
N CYS A 347 -19.25 5.33 3.81
CA CYS A 347 -17.93 5.21 3.20
C CYS A 347 -16.94 4.60 4.19
N CYS A 348 -16.86 5.12 5.42
CA CYS A 348 -15.93 4.62 6.43
C CYS A 348 -16.20 3.16 6.75
N SER A 349 -17.46 2.80 6.98
CA SER A 349 -17.88 1.43 7.33
C SER A 349 -17.62 0.46 6.19
N ARG A 350 -17.63 0.92 4.94
CA ARG A 350 -17.27 0.16 3.75
C ARG A 350 -15.76 0.08 3.53
N ALA A 351 -15.03 1.16 3.81
CA ALA A 351 -13.61 1.32 3.50
C ALA A 351 -12.69 0.69 4.55
N VAL A 352 -13.11 0.62 5.81
CA VAL A 352 -12.37 -0.08 6.88
C VAL A 352 -12.63 -1.58 6.77
N TYR A 353 -11.59 -2.35 6.49
CA TYR A 353 -11.72 -3.81 6.35
C TYR A 353 -11.64 -4.55 7.69
N ARG A 354 -10.75 -4.09 8.59
CA ARG A 354 -10.53 -4.74 9.89
C ARG A 354 -11.68 -4.53 10.86
N ALA A 355 -12.27 -5.65 11.31
CA ALA A 355 -13.40 -5.65 12.22
C ALA A 355 -13.17 -4.83 13.51
N HIS A 356 -11.96 -4.93 14.09
CA HIS A 356 -11.60 -4.17 15.30
C HIS A 356 -11.44 -2.66 15.06
N CYS A 357 -11.24 -2.24 13.81
CA CYS A 357 -11.12 -0.84 13.41
C CYS A 357 -12.45 -0.19 13.01
N HIS A 358 -13.55 -0.95 12.84
CA HIS A 358 -14.87 -0.35 12.60
C HIS A 358 -15.34 0.57 13.73
N SER A 359 -14.83 0.34 14.94
CA SER A 359 -15.06 1.23 16.08
C SER A 359 -14.59 2.66 15.80
N VAL A 360 -13.60 2.86 14.92
CA VAL A 360 -13.10 4.18 14.49
C VAL A 360 -14.16 4.92 13.67
N CYS A 361 -14.92 4.22 12.81
CA CYS A 361 -16.02 4.83 12.07
C CYS A 361 -17.16 5.34 12.96
N HIS A 362 -17.22 4.83 14.19
CA HIS A 362 -18.21 5.16 15.20
C HIS A 362 -17.58 5.86 16.41
N ALA A 363 -16.28 6.18 16.38
CA ALA A 363 -15.57 6.84 17.47
C ALA A 363 -16.05 8.29 17.51
N GLY A 364 -16.82 8.63 18.55
CA GLY A 364 -17.62 9.86 18.62
C GLY A 364 -19.14 9.64 18.55
N SER A 365 -19.59 8.39 18.35
CA SER A 365 -21.00 7.99 18.29
C SER A 365 -21.66 7.92 19.68
N THR A 366 -21.68 9.06 20.38
CA THR A 366 -22.93 9.49 20.99
C THR A 366 -23.68 10.30 19.93
N ARG A 367 -24.18 9.60 18.90
CA ARG A 367 -25.15 10.02 17.87
C ARG A 367 -25.01 11.35 17.11
N THR A 368 -24.04 12.24 17.35
CA THR A 368 -24.03 13.59 16.71
C THR A 368 -22.67 14.16 16.36
N ARG A 369 -21.57 13.40 16.43
CA ARG A 369 -20.25 13.90 16.05
C ARG A 369 -19.71 13.12 14.87
N GLY A 370 -19.69 13.77 13.71
CA GLY A 370 -18.96 13.29 12.53
C GLY A 370 -17.47 13.11 12.82
N LEU A 371 -16.83 12.30 11.99
CA LEU A 371 -15.42 11.92 12.07
C LEU A 371 -14.52 13.18 12.16
N ARG A 372 -13.78 13.33 13.26
CA ARG A 372 -12.80 14.42 13.46
C ARG A 372 -11.40 13.94 13.08
N PRO A 373 -10.71 14.52 12.09
CA PRO A 373 -9.36 14.13 11.67
C PRO A 373 -8.26 14.19 12.76
N GLY A 374 -8.54 14.72 13.96
CA GLY A 374 -7.60 14.81 15.08
C GLY A 374 -7.78 13.78 16.21
N GLU A 375 -8.94 13.10 16.32
CA GLU A 375 -9.17 12.08 17.36
C GLU A 375 -8.91 10.65 16.86
N PHE A 376 -8.45 10.48 15.61
CA PHE A 376 -8.20 9.18 14.97
C PHE A 376 -7.07 8.35 15.58
N LEU A 377 -6.24 8.95 16.44
CA LEU A 377 -5.05 8.30 16.98
C LEU A 377 -5.10 8.05 18.49
N PRO A 378 -5.99 7.16 18.97
CA PRO A 378 -5.79 6.47 20.23
C PRO A 378 -5.70 4.97 19.95
N ARG A 379 -4.48 4.42 20.05
CA ARG A 379 -4.11 2.98 20.02
C ARG A 379 -3.77 2.40 18.64
N ASN A 380 -2.51 2.56 18.24
CA ASN A 380 -1.55 1.75 17.44
C ASN A 380 -1.99 0.54 16.56
N ARG A 381 -3.26 0.19 16.36
CA ARG A 381 -3.72 -1.05 15.69
C ARG A 381 -4.59 -0.83 14.44
N CYS A 382 -4.83 0.42 14.04
CA CYS A 382 -5.66 0.78 12.88
C CYS A 382 -4.97 1.74 11.90
N LEU A 383 -3.66 2.00 12.07
CA LEU A 383 -2.87 2.89 11.22
C LEU A 383 -2.79 2.42 9.77
N ASP A 384 -2.92 1.12 9.53
CA ASP A 384 -2.91 0.54 8.18
C ASP A 384 -4.22 0.76 7.41
N GLU A 385 -5.31 1.05 8.11
CA GLU A 385 -6.59 1.44 7.52
C GLU A 385 -6.71 2.97 7.34
N PHE A 386 -5.69 3.73 7.77
CA PHE A 386 -5.73 5.19 7.84
C PHE A 386 -5.92 5.85 6.47
N GLN A 387 -5.26 5.35 5.41
CA GLN A 387 -5.47 5.88 4.07
C GLN A 387 -6.90 5.60 3.55
N SER A 388 -7.46 4.42 3.86
CA SER A 388 -8.85 4.07 3.52
C SER A 388 -9.85 4.99 4.21
N LEU A 389 -9.59 5.33 5.48
CA LEU A 389 -10.36 6.31 6.25
C LEU A 389 -10.26 7.72 5.66
N LEU A 390 -9.05 8.16 5.35
CA LEU A 390 -8.80 9.46 4.76
C LEU A 390 -9.50 9.62 3.40
N ARG A 391 -9.58 8.56 2.58
CA ARG A 391 -10.34 8.60 1.31
C ARG A 391 -11.81 8.98 1.50
N CYS A 392 -12.41 8.61 2.61
CA CYS A 392 -13.79 9.00 2.91
C CYS A 392 -13.92 10.48 3.28
N THR A 393 -12.89 11.07 3.89
CA THR A 393 -12.88 12.50 4.28
C THR A 393 -12.25 13.43 3.26
N LEU A 394 -11.44 12.90 2.32
CA LEU A 394 -10.63 13.64 1.35
C LEU A 394 -11.16 13.55 -0.09
N SER A 395 -12.20 12.76 -0.37
CA SER A 395 -12.72 12.52 -1.73
C SER A 395 -13.14 13.78 -2.48
N GLU A 396 -13.44 14.88 -1.77
CA GLU A 396 -13.82 16.17 -2.36
C GLU A 396 -12.67 17.20 -2.39
N MET A 397 -11.46 16.84 -1.96
CA MET A 397 -10.38 17.80 -1.72
C MET A 397 -9.00 17.38 -2.21
N ASN A 398 -8.56 18.01 -3.30
CA ASN A 398 -7.18 17.91 -3.79
C ASN A 398 -6.27 18.91 -3.06
N SER A 399 -5.66 18.47 -1.96
CA SER A 399 -4.74 19.30 -1.16
C SER A 399 -3.26 19.00 -1.43
N ALA A 400 -2.96 18.08 -2.36
CA ALA A 400 -1.59 17.70 -2.71
C ALA A 400 -0.72 18.92 -3.03
N GLY A 401 -1.27 19.88 -3.76
CA GLY A 401 -0.59 21.14 -4.06
C GLY A 401 -0.13 21.95 -2.86
N CYS A 402 -0.92 21.96 -1.78
CA CYS A 402 -0.55 22.65 -0.54
C CYS A 402 0.60 21.94 0.17
N CYS A 403 0.51 20.62 0.27
CA CYS A 403 1.54 19.79 0.89
C CYS A 403 2.87 19.85 0.13
N ILE A 404 2.82 19.86 -1.20
CA ILE A 404 4.00 20.02 -2.06
C ILE A 404 4.69 21.36 -1.82
N ARG A 405 3.96 22.46 -1.67
CA ARG A 405 4.54 23.78 -1.33
C ARG A 405 5.18 23.82 0.05
N LYS A 406 4.69 23.01 0.98
CA LYS A 406 5.27 22.83 2.32
C LYS A 406 6.42 21.83 2.33
N ASN A 407 6.79 21.29 1.16
CA ASN A 407 7.83 20.30 0.98
C ASN A 407 7.60 19.05 1.84
N ILE A 408 6.32 18.65 2.01
CA ILE A 408 5.97 17.44 2.74
C ILE A 408 6.54 16.23 1.97
N PRO A 409 7.17 15.25 2.65
CA PRO A 409 7.76 14.09 1.98
C PRO A 409 6.76 13.34 1.10
N TYR A 410 7.21 12.82 -0.06
CA TYR A 410 6.33 12.15 -1.04
C TYR A 410 5.50 11.02 -0.41
N HIS A 411 6.11 10.22 0.47
CA HIS A 411 5.44 9.12 1.15
C HIS A 411 4.34 9.56 2.12
N CYS A 412 4.33 10.84 2.53
CA CYS A 412 3.30 11.45 3.36
C CYS A 412 2.21 12.14 2.54
N LEU A 413 2.39 12.34 1.22
CA LEU A 413 1.39 13.01 0.38
C LEU A 413 0.09 12.23 0.26
N GLY A 414 0.11 10.91 0.52
CA GLY A 414 -1.11 10.11 0.66
C GLY A 414 -2.02 10.54 1.82
N MET A 415 -1.52 11.39 2.73
CA MET A 415 -2.36 12.08 3.72
C MET A 415 -3.07 13.33 3.19
N CYS A 416 -2.61 13.88 2.07
CA CYS A 416 -3.09 15.13 1.49
C CYS A 416 -4.01 14.93 0.29
N ASP A 417 -3.87 13.80 -0.39
CA ASP A 417 -4.62 13.45 -1.59
C ASP A 417 -4.60 11.93 -1.77
N SER A 418 -5.78 11.36 -2.04
CA SER A 418 -5.98 9.93 -2.21
C SER A 418 -5.24 9.31 -3.40
N ASN A 419 -4.79 10.13 -4.36
CA ASN A 419 -4.03 9.72 -5.54
C ASN A 419 -2.56 9.40 -5.22
N PHE A 420 -2.10 9.67 -4.00
CA PHE A 420 -0.77 9.30 -3.53
C PHE A 420 -0.88 8.12 -2.55
N GLU A 421 0.00 7.13 -2.65
CA GLU A 421 0.03 6.01 -1.71
C GLU A 421 0.63 6.41 -0.36
N LEU A 422 -0.03 6.01 0.74
CA LEU A 422 0.48 6.15 2.11
C LEU A 422 0.86 4.76 2.63
N THR A 423 2.15 4.46 2.73
CA THR A 423 2.60 3.13 3.17
C THR A 423 2.47 2.95 4.69
N THR A 424 2.11 1.74 5.10
CA THR A 424 1.88 1.34 6.50
C THR A 424 3.07 1.60 7.44
N LEU A 425 4.31 1.51 6.93
CA LEU A 425 5.53 1.75 7.69
C LEU A 425 5.88 3.23 7.92
N SER A 426 5.17 4.16 7.26
CA SER A 426 5.57 5.58 7.23
C SER A 426 4.50 6.54 7.78
N GLY A 427 3.24 6.13 7.84
CA GLY A 427 2.12 7.00 8.25
C GLY A 427 2.28 7.64 9.63
N TYR A 428 2.93 6.96 10.59
CA TYR A 428 3.16 7.53 11.93
C TYR A 428 4.17 8.69 11.94
N LYS A 429 5.17 8.67 11.03
CA LYS A 429 6.16 9.75 10.91
C LYS A 429 5.55 11.00 10.28
N CYS A 430 4.53 10.81 9.45
CA CYS A 430 3.84 11.89 8.77
C CYS A 430 2.93 12.72 9.70
N LEU A 431 2.68 12.27 10.94
CA LEU A 431 1.78 12.96 11.87
C LEU A 431 2.31 14.31 12.36
N GLU A 432 3.63 14.51 12.33
CA GLU A 432 4.28 15.76 12.76
C GLU A 432 3.88 16.99 11.94
N TYR A 433 3.32 16.79 10.74
CA TYR A 433 2.90 17.86 9.85
C TYR A 433 1.48 18.39 10.16
N GLN A 434 0.83 17.98 11.27
CA GLN A 434 -0.60 18.20 11.58
C GLN A 434 -0.86 19.52 12.33
N ASN A 435 -1.19 20.62 11.64
CA ASN A 435 -1.61 21.88 12.29
C ASN A 435 -2.99 22.36 11.78
N GLU A 436 -3.89 22.86 12.66
CA GLU A 436 -5.30 23.21 12.36
C GLU A 436 -5.63 24.74 12.34
N VAL A 437 -6.54 25.15 11.43
CA VAL A 437 -7.07 26.51 11.17
C VAL A 437 -8.52 26.39 10.66
N TYR A 438 -9.48 27.17 11.14
CA TYR A 438 -10.86 27.17 10.63
C TYR A 438 -11.13 28.35 9.69
N HIS A 439 -11.70 28.10 8.51
CA HIS A 439 -12.29 29.13 7.65
C HIS A 439 -13.78 29.27 7.95
N VAL A 440 -14.24 30.50 8.13
CA VAL A 440 -15.64 30.83 8.41
C VAL A 440 -16.13 31.73 7.28
N TYR A 441 -17.10 31.25 6.52
CA TYR A 441 -17.82 32.02 5.51
C TYR A 441 -19.16 32.46 6.08
N HIS A 442 -19.63 33.65 5.77
CA HIS A 442 -20.93 34.11 6.22
C HIS A 442 -21.56 35.10 5.23
N ARG A 443 -22.89 35.12 5.16
CA ARG A 443 -23.64 36.09 4.36
C ARG A 443 -25.00 36.39 4.97
N LYS A 444 -25.61 37.48 4.52
CA LYS A 444 -27.05 37.74 4.66
C LYS A 444 -27.80 37.03 3.53
N ARG A 445 -29.06 36.62 3.69
CA ARG A 445 -29.82 35.89 2.66
C ARG A 445 -29.75 36.64 1.32
N ARG A 446 -29.37 35.92 0.25
CA ARG A 446 -29.16 36.45 -1.12
C ARG A 446 -28.10 37.57 -1.24
N GLY A 447 -27.30 37.80 -0.21
CA GLY A 447 -26.17 38.74 -0.22
C GLY A 447 -24.84 38.09 -0.59
N PRO A 448 -23.78 38.90 -0.80
CA PRO A 448 -22.44 38.39 -1.10
C PRO A 448 -21.82 37.68 0.11
N TRP A 449 -21.04 36.63 -0.15
CA TRP A 449 -20.27 35.91 0.87
C TRP A 449 -19.09 36.74 1.39
N LYS A 450 -18.91 36.73 2.71
CA LYS A 450 -17.76 37.27 3.44
C LYS A 450 -17.03 36.11 4.11
N SER A 451 -15.71 36.22 4.33
CA SER A 451 -14.93 35.15 4.94
C SER A 451 -13.92 35.66 5.98
N MET A 452 -13.58 34.81 6.94
CA MET A 452 -12.54 35.03 7.95
C MET A 452 -11.86 33.70 8.32
N SER A 453 -10.67 33.74 8.90
CA SER A 453 -9.95 32.55 9.37
C SER A 453 -9.62 32.66 10.85
N VAL A 454 -9.76 31.56 11.60
CA VAL A 454 -9.49 31.51 13.05
C VAL A 454 -8.68 30.28 13.42
N ALA A 455 -7.70 30.42 14.31
CA ALA A 455 -6.90 29.29 14.81
C ALA A 455 -7.50 28.66 16.09
N LYS A 456 -8.65 29.15 16.54
CA LYS A 456 -9.34 28.70 17.76
C LYS A 456 -10.71 28.13 17.36
N THR A 457 -11.25 27.24 18.18
CA THR A 457 -12.56 26.59 17.97
C THR A 457 -13.77 27.52 18.12
N ALA A 458 -13.57 28.82 18.34
CA ALA A 458 -14.62 29.81 18.53
C ALA A 458 -14.36 31.11 17.75
N ALA A 459 -15.40 31.66 17.11
CA ALA A 459 -15.36 32.90 16.35
C ALA A 459 -16.67 33.70 16.54
N ARG A 460 -16.60 35.03 16.48
CA ARG A 460 -17.79 35.90 16.54
C ARG A 460 -18.08 36.46 15.14
N VAL A 461 -19.23 36.07 14.58
CA VAL A 461 -19.72 36.56 13.27
C VAL A 461 -20.82 37.60 13.51
N LYS A 462 -20.83 38.68 12.74
CA LYS A 462 -21.88 39.73 12.79
C LYS A 462 -22.59 39.83 11.44
N ASN A 463 -23.88 40.18 11.47
CA ASN A 463 -24.70 40.45 10.27
C ASN A 463 -24.70 39.28 9.27
N ALA A 464 -25.11 38.10 9.72
CA ALA A 464 -25.23 36.90 8.90
C ALA A 464 -26.61 36.26 9.13
N ASP A 465 -27.15 35.67 8.07
CA ASP A 465 -28.28 34.74 8.11
C ASP A 465 -27.83 33.33 7.69
N GLU A 466 -26.61 33.19 7.15
CA GLU A 466 -26.00 31.92 6.78
C GLU A 466 -24.50 31.97 7.12
N ILE A 467 -23.99 30.90 7.72
CA ILE A 467 -22.60 30.71 8.13
C ILE A 467 -22.15 29.33 7.65
N ILE A 468 -20.92 29.21 7.16
CA ILE A 468 -20.26 27.95 6.84
C ILE A 468 -18.92 27.92 7.57
N VAL A 469 -18.67 26.88 8.35
CA VAL A 469 -17.40 26.68 9.06
C VAL A 469 -16.69 25.47 8.47
N LEU A 470 -15.43 25.67 8.09
CA LEU A 470 -14.59 24.70 7.41
C LEU A 470 -13.29 24.56 8.20
N ALA A 471 -13.09 23.45 8.90
CA ALA A 471 -11.83 23.17 9.58
C ALA A 471 -10.77 22.80 8.53
N VAL A 472 -9.58 23.39 8.57
CA VAL A 472 -8.50 23.18 7.61
C VAL A 472 -7.22 22.88 8.37
N ASN A 473 -6.52 21.84 7.99
CA ASN A 473 -5.18 21.59 8.49
C ASN A 473 -4.18 21.49 7.33
N ALA A 474 -2.94 21.16 7.63
CA ALA A 474 -1.91 20.96 6.60
C ALA A 474 -2.29 19.89 5.56
N TYR A 475 -3.28 19.05 5.85
CA TYR A 475 -3.69 17.91 5.03
C TYR A 475 -4.97 18.14 4.21
N GLY A 476 -5.67 19.26 4.44
CA GLY A 476 -6.90 19.60 3.72
C GLY A 476 -7.95 20.16 4.66
N SER A 477 -9.20 20.24 4.18
CA SER A 477 -10.32 20.69 5.01
C SER A 477 -11.29 19.57 5.36
N GLY A 478 -11.81 19.60 6.59
CA GLY A 478 -12.93 18.77 7.00
C GLY A 478 -14.24 19.28 6.40
N SER A 479 -15.31 18.53 6.60
CA SER A 479 -16.63 18.87 6.07
C SER A 479 -17.12 20.25 6.50
N ALA A 480 -17.76 20.95 5.56
CA ALA A 480 -18.34 22.25 5.78
C ALA A 480 -19.57 22.13 6.70
N ASN A 481 -19.53 22.78 7.85
CA ASN A 481 -20.68 22.89 8.76
C ASN A 481 -21.46 24.14 8.39
N ARG A 482 -22.70 23.98 7.93
CA ARG A 482 -23.56 25.11 7.58
C ARG A 482 -24.47 25.45 8.75
N ILE A 483 -24.70 26.73 8.98
CA ILE A 483 -25.61 27.24 10.00
C ILE A 483 -26.44 28.32 9.34
N ALA A 484 -27.76 28.15 9.32
CA ALA A 484 -28.70 29.10 8.78
C ALA A 484 -29.52 29.72 9.92
N PHE A 485 -29.94 30.96 9.75
CA PHE A 485 -30.89 31.62 10.64
C PHE A 485 -32.27 31.57 10.00
N GLU A 486 -33.16 30.77 10.59
CA GLU A 486 -34.54 30.53 10.12
C GLU A 486 -35.48 30.54 11.32
N ASP A 487 -36.69 31.07 11.16
CA ASP A 487 -37.72 31.12 12.21
C ASP A 487 -37.24 31.65 13.57
N ASN A 488 -36.39 32.67 13.53
CA ASN A 488 -35.80 33.33 14.71
C ASN A 488 -34.81 32.46 15.52
N GLU A 489 -34.39 31.34 14.96
CA GLU A 489 -33.41 30.42 15.55
C GLU A 489 -32.25 30.13 14.60
N TRP A 490 -31.10 29.76 15.16
CA TRP A 490 -29.94 29.31 14.39
C TRP A 490 -30.01 27.80 14.23
N ILE A 491 -30.25 27.35 13.01
CA ILE A 491 -30.35 25.95 12.62
C ILE A 491 -29.04 25.56 11.95
N GLY A 492 -28.25 24.71 12.61
CA GLY A 492 -27.08 24.07 12.02
C GLY A 492 -27.48 22.88 11.17
N ASN A 493 -26.74 22.59 10.10
CA ASN A 493 -26.66 21.24 9.56
C ASN A 493 -25.84 20.40 10.55
N TYR A 494 -26.53 19.91 11.57
CA TYR A 494 -26.50 18.50 11.92
C TYR A 494 -27.94 18.02 11.72
N ASP A 495 -28.13 16.78 11.30
CA ASP A 495 -29.45 16.14 11.40
C ASP A 495 -30.15 16.49 12.72
#